data_AF-A0A3Q2E9E7-F1
#
_entry.id   AF-A0A3Q2E9E7-F1
#
_cell.length_a   1.000
_cell.length_b   1.000
_cell.length_c   1.000
_cell.angle_alpha   90.00
_cell.angle_beta   90.00
_cell.angle_gamma   90.00
#
_symmetry.space_group_name_H-M   'P 1'
#
loop_
_entity.id
_entity.type
_entity.pdbx_description
1 polymer ?
#
loop_
_entity_poly.entity_id
_entity_poly.type
_entity_poly.pdbx_seq_one_letter_code
_entity_poly.pdbx_strand_id
1 'polypeptide(L)'
;NTLSNPKIEITLEKMIGSKHMLMPKEGWQVYSSAQDADGRCICTVVAPEQNLCSRDAKGRQLRQLLEKVQNMSQSIEVLNLRTQRDFQYIMRMESQIKGLRSKFRQIESDRKTVIIKGSPLAKQERETQFDYSN
;
A
#
# COMPACT_ATOMS: atom_id res chain seq x y z
N ASN A 1 58.05 35.93 69.10
CA ASN A 1 58.14 35.95 67.62
C ASN A 1 57.56 34.64 67.12
N THR A 2 56.41 34.50 66.45
CA THR A 2 55.40 35.36 65.81
C THR A 2 54.21 34.40 65.58
N LEU A 3 53.10 34.52 66.30
CA LEU A 3 51.86 35.24 65.97
C LEU A 3 51.15 34.86 64.65
N SER A 4 49.84 34.61 64.78
CA SER A 4 48.74 34.70 63.80
C SER A 4 48.29 33.44 63.03
N ASN A 5 47.08 33.00 63.36
CA ASN A 5 46.11 32.23 62.57
C ASN A 5 45.13 33.26 61.96
N PRO A 6 44.53 33.10 60.75
CA PRO A 6 43.17 32.52 60.67
C PRO A 6 42.77 31.83 59.34
N LYS A 7 41.76 30.95 59.42
CA LYS A 7 40.63 30.72 58.48
C LYS A 7 40.83 30.95 56.98
N ILE A 8 40.68 29.89 56.18
CA ILE A 8 39.68 29.87 55.09
C ILE A 8 39.09 28.45 54.98
N GLU A 9 38.13 28.16 55.86
CA GLU A 9 37.08 27.18 55.60
C GLU A 9 36.10 27.86 54.62
N ILE A 10 36.10 27.46 53.35
CA ILE A 10 34.98 27.79 52.44
C ILE A 10 34.07 26.57 52.41
N THR A 11 33.26 26.40 53.46
CA THR A 11 32.01 25.66 53.33
C THR A 11 30.90 26.69 53.18
N LEU A 12 30.42 26.83 51.95
CA LEU A 12 29.08 27.30 51.57
C LEU A 12 28.86 26.72 50.18
N GLU A 13 28.23 25.56 50.02
CA GLU A 13 26.79 25.41 50.24
C GLU A 13 26.03 26.71 49.93
N LYS A 14 25.97 27.02 48.64
CA LYS A 14 24.92 27.73 47.90
C LYS A 14 25.42 27.83 46.45
N MET A 15 25.15 26.85 45.58
CA MET A 15 23.83 26.69 44.98
C MET A 15 23.53 25.22 44.67
N ILE A 16 22.90 24.50 45.60
CA ILE A 16 21.94 23.47 45.17
C ILE A 16 20.77 24.26 44.58
N GLY A 17 20.66 24.28 43.25
CA GLY A 17 19.53 24.99 42.66
C GLY A 17 19.63 25.28 41.18
N SER A 18 19.95 24.29 40.34
CA SER A 18 19.12 23.99 39.18
C SER A 18 19.82 23.09 38.19
N LYS A 19 19.18 21.94 38.01
CA LYS A 19 18.82 21.39 36.71
C LYS A 19 20.02 20.83 35.96
N HIS A 20 20.10 19.49 36.01
CA HIS A 20 20.58 18.65 34.91
C HIS A 20 21.75 19.27 34.15
N MET A 21 22.99 18.87 34.47
CA MET A 21 24.01 18.91 33.44
C MET A 21 23.49 17.98 32.34
N LEU A 22 22.78 18.59 31.40
CA LEU A 22 22.24 17.99 30.21
C LEU A 22 23.41 17.24 29.62
N MET A 23 23.28 15.91 29.60
CA MET A 23 23.99 15.04 28.69
C MET A 23 24.29 15.84 27.42
N PRO A 24 25.56 16.03 27.02
CA PRO A 24 25.85 16.52 25.69
C PRO A 24 25.19 15.52 24.75
N LYS A 25 24.07 15.90 24.14
CA LYS A 25 23.38 15.07 23.14
C LYS A 25 24.20 14.91 21.86
N GLU A 26 25.44 15.42 21.82
CA GLU A 26 26.36 15.41 20.68
C GLU A 26 27.79 15.79 21.15
N GLY A 27 28.42 14.99 22.02
CA GLY A 27 29.80 15.28 22.44
C GLY A 27 30.53 14.09 23.07
N TRP A 28 31.83 14.00 22.80
CA TRP A 28 32.72 12.99 23.39
C TRP A 28 32.83 13.20 24.90
N GLN A 29 32.51 12.16 25.68
CA GLN A 29 32.83 12.14 27.11
C GLN A 29 34.26 11.58 27.28
N VAL A 30 35.17 12.45 27.71
CA VAL A 30 36.56 12.10 28.01
C VAL A 30 36.69 11.97 29.53
N TYR A 31 37.04 10.77 30.00
CA TYR A 31 37.44 10.56 31.39
C TYR A 31 38.97 10.60 31.43
N SER A 32 39.53 11.54 32.20
CA SER A 32 40.98 11.64 32.39
C SER A 32 41.32 11.37 33.85
N SER A 33 42.04 10.27 34.09
CA SER A 33 42.98 10.12 35.22
C SER A 33 43.40 8.65 35.40
N ALA A 34 44.38 8.19 34.63
CA ALA A 34 45.32 7.17 35.09
C ALA A 34 46.70 7.60 34.60
N GLN A 35 47.67 7.75 35.50
CA GLN A 35 49.06 8.01 35.11
C GLN A 35 49.80 6.68 35.02
N ASP A 36 50.55 6.51 33.94
CA ASP A 36 51.47 5.39 33.75
C ASP A 36 52.65 5.49 34.74
N ALA A 37 53.39 4.40 34.97
CA ALA A 37 54.53 4.38 35.91
C ALA A 37 55.65 5.41 35.59
N ASP A 38 55.66 5.93 34.37
CA ASP A 38 56.56 6.99 33.89
C ASP A 38 55.98 8.42 34.00
N GLY A 39 54.83 8.59 34.65
CA GLY A 39 54.18 9.90 34.84
C GLY A 39 53.41 10.45 33.63
N ARG A 40 53.14 9.63 32.60
CA ARG A 40 52.34 10.01 31.43
C ARG A 40 50.85 9.81 31.71
N CYS A 41 50.01 10.81 31.45
CA CYS A 41 48.56 10.69 31.60
C CYS A 41 47.96 9.84 30.47
N ILE A 42 47.24 8.78 30.84
CA ILE A 42 46.43 7.95 29.95
C ILE A 42 45.00 8.49 29.97
N CYS A 43 44.51 8.89 28.80
CA CYS A 43 43.14 9.34 28.57
C CYS A 43 42.40 8.27 27.77
N THR A 44 41.40 7.64 28.37
CA THR A 44 40.52 6.69 27.67
C THR A 44 39.27 7.43 27.22
N VAL A 45 39.14 7.61 25.91
CA VAL A 45 37.96 8.25 25.32
C VAL A 45 36.91 7.17 25.08
N VAL A 46 35.72 7.32 25.67
CA VAL A 46 34.57 6.47 25.35
C VAL A 46 33.86 7.08 24.16
N ALA A 47 34.07 6.48 22.99
CA ALA A 47 33.30 6.81 21.80
C ALA A 47 31.84 6.36 22.00
N PRO A 48 30.82 7.22 21.82
CA PRO A 48 29.47 6.72 21.65
C PRO A 48 29.45 5.80 20.41
N GLU A 49 28.83 4.63 20.52
CA GLU A 49 28.76 3.65 19.42
C GLU A 49 28.27 4.31 18.13
N GLN A 50 29.17 4.52 17.17
CA GLN A 50 28.86 5.20 15.90
C GLN A 50 28.05 4.32 14.93
N ASN A 51 27.61 3.13 15.35
CA ASN A 51 27.05 2.09 14.48
C ASN A 51 25.60 1.66 14.79
N LEU A 52 24.89 2.30 15.72
CA LEU A 52 23.52 1.91 16.07
C LEU A 52 22.42 2.34 15.07
N CYS A 53 22.73 3.02 13.94
CA CYS A 53 21.68 3.76 13.19
C CYS A 53 21.58 3.63 11.65
N SER A 54 22.29 2.72 10.95
CA SER A 54 22.06 2.53 9.49
C SER A 54 21.57 1.14 9.11
N ARG A 55 22.14 0.11 9.73
CA ARG A 55 21.75 -1.28 9.49
C ARG A 55 20.32 -1.56 9.94
N ASP A 56 19.89 -0.99 11.07
CA ASP A 56 18.53 -1.14 11.58
C ASP A 56 17.51 -0.30 10.81
N ALA A 57 17.88 0.88 10.31
CA ALA A 57 17.02 1.67 9.44
C ALA A 57 16.75 0.94 8.12
N LYS A 58 17.80 0.44 7.46
CA LYS A 58 17.68 -0.38 6.25
C LYS A 58 16.91 -1.68 6.50
N GLY A 59 17.14 -2.33 7.64
CA GLY A 59 16.39 -3.52 8.05
C GLY A 59 14.90 -3.26 8.24
N ARG A 60 14.53 -2.14 8.86
CA ARG A 60 13.12 -1.71 9.00
C ARG A 60 12.49 -1.38 7.65
N GLN A 61 13.21 -0.67 6.78
CA GLN A 61 12.75 -0.36 5.42
C GLN A 61 12.50 -1.64 4.61
N LEU A 62 13.39 -2.64 4.70
CA LEU A 62 13.23 -3.91 4.02
C LEU A 62 12.01 -4.68 4.55
N ARG A 63 11.80 -4.74 5.87
CA ARG A 63 10.60 -5.37 6.45
C ARG A 63 9.30 -4.72 5.98
N GLN A 64 9.26 -3.38 5.96
CA GLN A 64 8.11 -2.64 5.46
C GLN A 64 7.86 -2.90 3.97
N LEU A 65 8.92 -3.00 3.17
CA LEU A 65 8.79 -3.32 1.76
C LEU A 65 8.26 -4.75 1.55
N LEU A 66 8.77 -5.73 2.31
CA LEU A 66 8.30 -7.11 2.25
C LEU A 66 6.81 -7.21 2.63
N GLU A 67 6.39 -6.50 3.68
CA GLU A 67 4.98 -6.45 4.07
C GLU A 67 4.11 -5.83 2.96
N LYS A 68 4.56 -4.74 2.34
CA LYS A 68 3.85 -4.13 1.20
C LYS A 68 3.76 -5.08 0.01
N VAL A 69 4.86 -5.76 -0.33
CA VAL A 69 4.89 -6.73 -1.42
C VAL A 69 3.93 -7.88 -1.12
N GLN A 70 3.94 -8.42 0.09
CA GLN A 70 3.02 -9.47 0.51
C GLN A 70 1.55 -9.02 0.42
N ASN A 71 1.23 -7.81 0.90
CA ASN A 71 -0.12 -7.25 0.80
C ASN A 71 -0.57 -7.07 -0.65
N MET A 72 0.33 -6.62 -1.53
CA MET A 72 0.05 -6.54 -2.97
C MET A 72 -0.15 -7.92 -3.59
N SER A 73 0.67 -8.92 -3.24
CA SER A 73 0.53 -10.29 -3.72
C SER A 73 -0.84 -10.86 -3.37
N GLN A 74 -1.30 -10.69 -2.13
CA GLN A 74 -2.64 -11.11 -1.71
C GLN A 74 -3.75 -10.36 -2.46
N SER A 75 -3.58 -9.05 -2.64
CA SER A 75 -4.54 -8.22 -3.38
C SER A 75 -4.65 -8.65 -4.85
N ILE A 76 -3.54 -9.03 -5.47
CA ILE A 76 -3.49 -9.55 -6.85
C ILE A 76 -4.22 -10.89 -6.95
N GLU A 77 -4.04 -11.79 -5.98
CA GLU A 77 -4.73 -13.07 -5.95
C GLU A 77 -6.25 -12.90 -5.85
N VAL A 78 -6.72 -12.04 -4.93
CA VAL A 78 -8.14 -11.70 -4.80
C VAL A 78 -8.68 -11.05 -6.08
N LEU A 79 -7.89 -10.15 -6.69
CA LEU A 79 -8.26 -9.54 -7.97
C LEU A 79 -8.38 -10.58 -9.08
N ASN A 80 -7.45 -11.53 -9.17
CA ASN A 80 -7.49 -12.62 -10.15
C ASN A 80 -8.76 -13.46 -10.00
N LEU A 81 -9.12 -13.84 -8.77
CA LEU A 81 -10.37 -14.57 -8.50
C LEU A 81 -11.62 -13.78 -8.92
N ARG A 82 -11.63 -12.46 -8.69
CA ARG A 82 -12.71 -11.58 -9.14
C ARG A 82 -12.77 -11.52 -10.66
N THR A 83 -11.65 -11.26 -11.32
CA THR A 83 -11.56 -11.20 -12.79
C THR A 83 -12.03 -12.49 -13.45
N GLN A 84 -11.68 -13.65 -12.90
CA GLN A 84 -12.17 -14.95 -13.40
C GLN A 84 -13.69 -15.06 -13.29
N ARG A 85 -14.28 -14.63 -12.16
CA ARG A 85 -15.74 -14.63 -11.97
C ARG A 85 -16.42 -13.66 -12.93
N ASP A 86 -15.87 -12.46 -13.10
CA ASP A 86 -16.42 -11.43 -13.98
C ASP A 86 -16.37 -11.89 -15.44
N PHE A 87 -15.30 -12.58 -15.85
CA PHE A 87 -15.24 -13.22 -17.16
C PHE A 87 -16.38 -14.23 -17.36
N GLN A 88 -16.63 -15.10 -16.38
CA GLN A 88 -17.74 -16.06 -16.44
C GLN A 88 -19.12 -15.39 -16.47
N TYR A 89 -19.26 -14.22 -15.84
CA TYR A 89 -20.48 -13.44 -15.89
C TYR A 89 -20.70 -12.85 -17.29
N ILE A 90 -19.66 -12.24 -17.88
CA ILE A 90 -19.69 -11.68 -19.23
C ILE A 90 -20.02 -12.77 -20.27
N MET A 91 -19.39 -13.94 -20.19
CA MET A 91 -19.67 -15.06 -21.10
C MET A 91 -21.14 -15.50 -21.05
N ARG A 92 -21.74 -15.56 -19.85
CA ARG A 92 -23.16 -15.88 -19.69
C ARG A 92 -24.07 -14.80 -20.28
N MET A 93 -23.76 -13.53 -20.04
CA MET A 93 -24.50 -12.42 -20.64
C MET A 93 -24.40 -12.42 -22.17
N GLU A 94 -23.23 -12.73 -22.73
CA GLU A 94 -23.04 -12.80 -24.18
C GLU A 94 -23.97 -13.86 -24.81
N SER A 95 -24.08 -15.03 -24.19
CA SER A 95 -25.01 -16.09 -24.62
C SER A 95 -26.46 -15.62 -24.59
N GLN A 96 -26.87 -14.94 -23.52
CA GLN A 96 -28.22 -14.38 -23.40
C GLN A 96 -28.48 -13.33 -24.51
N ILE A 97 -27.53 -12.44 -24.78
CA ILE A 97 -27.64 -11.44 -25.85
C ILE A 97 -27.74 -12.11 -27.21
N LYS A 98 -26.96 -13.16 -27.48
CA LYS A 98 -27.06 -13.95 -28.72
C LYS A 98 -28.45 -14.57 -28.86
N GLY A 99 -29.01 -15.13 -27.78
CA GLY A 99 -30.37 -15.68 -27.75
C GLY A 99 -31.46 -14.62 -27.93
N LEU A 100 -31.29 -13.42 -27.40
CA LEU A 100 -32.20 -12.30 -27.66
C LEU A 100 -32.14 -11.87 -29.13
N ARG A 101 -30.94 -11.77 -29.71
CA ARG A 101 -30.77 -11.40 -31.13
C ARG A 101 -31.39 -12.42 -32.10
N SER A 102 -31.37 -13.71 -31.78
CA SER A 102 -32.06 -14.72 -32.62
C SER A 102 -33.58 -14.55 -32.55
N LYS A 103 -34.14 -14.37 -31.35
CA LYS A 103 -35.58 -14.11 -31.16
C LYS A 103 -36.04 -12.85 -31.89
N PHE A 104 -35.30 -11.74 -31.80
CA PHE A 104 -35.62 -10.53 -32.55
C PHE A 104 -35.63 -10.74 -34.07
N ARG A 105 -34.66 -11.51 -34.60
CA ARG A 105 -34.65 -11.86 -36.03
C ARG A 105 -35.83 -12.71 -36.44
N GLN A 106 -36.24 -13.66 -35.60
CA GLN A 106 -37.43 -14.45 -35.83
C GLN A 106 -38.68 -13.57 -35.87
N ILE A 107 -38.88 -12.71 -34.87
CA ILE A 107 -40.02 -11.79 -34.80
C ILE A 107 -40.09 -10.89 -36.04
N GLU A 108 -38.96 -10.33 -36.49
CA GLU A 108 -38.95 -9.50 -37.70
C GLU A 108 -39.24 -10.30 -38.98
N SER A 109 -38.79 -11.56 -39.04
CA SER A 109 -39.10 -12.45 -40.17
C SER A 109 -40.59 -12.80 -40.19
N ASP A 110 -41.15 -13.18 -39.04
CA ASP A 110 -42.57 -13.48 -38.88
C ASP A 110 -43.41 -12.26 -39.28
N ARG A 111 -43.05 -11.05 -38.81
CA ARG A 111 -43.70 -9.80 -39.20
C ARG A 111 -43.69 -9.58 -40.71
N LYS A 112 -42.54 -9.80 -41.38
CA LYS A 112 -42.44 -9.70 -42.84
C LYS A 112 -43.35 -10.70 -43.55
N THR A 113 -43.42 -11.95 -43.08
CA THR A 113 -44.32 -12.94 -43.68
C THR A 113 -45.79 -12.55 -43.54
N VAL A 114 -46.18 -11.99 -42.39
CA VAL A 114 -47.55 -11.48 -42.16
C VAL A 114 -47.85 -10.32 -43.10
N ILE A 115 -46.92 -9.38 -43.29
CA ILE A 115 -47.10 -8.25 -44.21
C ILE A 115 -47.23 -8.75 -45.66
N ILE A 116 -46.40 -9.70 -46.08
CA ILE A 116 -46.45 -10.25 -47.44
C ILE A 116 -47.77 -11.00 -47.69
N LYS A 117 -48.19 -11.86 -46.74
CA LYS A 117 -49.48 -12.59 -46.84
C LYS A 117 -50.71 -11.69 -46.72
N GLY A 118 -50.60 -10.58 -46.00
CA GLY A 118 -51.65 -9.58 -45.83
C GLY A 118 -51.71 -8.54 -46.96
N SER A 119 -50.70 -8.51 -47.85
CA SER A 119 -50.63 -7.55 -48.95
C SER A 119 -51.75 -7.77 -49.98
N PRO A 120 -52.27 -6.72 -50.63
CA PRO A 120 -53.30 -6.85 -51.66
C PRO A 120 -52.90 -7.78 -52.82
N LEU A 121 -51.61 -7.83 -53.16
CA LEU A 121 -51.05 -8.72 -54.19
C LEU A 121 -51.28 -10.22 -53.89
N ALA A 122 -51.17 -10.63 -52.63
CA ALA A 122 -51.41 -12.02 -52.21
C ALA A 122 -52.90 -12.39 -52.06
N LYS A 123 -53.81 -11.40 -52.12
CA LYS A 123 -55.26 -11.62 -52.16
C LYS A 123 -55.75 -11.83 -53.59
N GLN A 124 -55.19 -11.07 -54.54
CA GLN A 124 -55.51 -11.19 -55.96
C GLN A 124 -55.25 -12.61 -56.51
N GLU A 125 -54.12 -13.23 -56.17
CA GLU A 125 -53.78 -14.59 -56.61
C GLU A 125 -54.74 -15.68 -56.08
N ARG A 126 -55.38 -15.46 -54.92
CA ARG A 126 -56.37 -16.41 -54.37
C ARG A 126 -57.75 -16.29 -55.00
N GLU A 127 -58.11 -15.12 -55.52
CA GLU A 127 -59.38 -14.92 -56.24
C GLU A 127 -59.28 -15.44 -57.69
N THR A 128 -58.16 -15.20 -58.39
CA THR A 128 -57.98 -15.68 -59.77
C THR A 128 -57.82 -17.20 -59.93
N GLN A 129 -57.43 -17.92 -58.86
CA GLN A 129 -57.31 -19.39 -58.91
C GLN A 129 -58.69 -20.08 -58.79
N PHE A 130 -59.68 -19.43 -58.19
CA PHE A 130 -61.04 -20.00 -58.05
C PHE A 130 -61.83 -19.90 -59.36
N ASP A 131 -61.62 -18.85 -60.15
CA ASP A 131 -62.31 -18.65 -61.44
C ASP A 131 -61.83 -19.58 -62.57
N TYR A 132 -60.71 -20.29 -62.41
CA TYR A 132 -60.18 -21.22 -63.43
C TYR A 132 -60.53 -22.70 -63.18
N SER A 133 -61.33 -23.00 -62.15
CA SER A 133 -61.74 -24.37 -61.78
C SER A 133 -63.25 -24.62 -61.85
N ASN A 134 -64.01 -23.77 -62.56
CA ASN A 134 -65.42 -23.98 -62.89
C ASN A 134 -65.63 -24.02 -64.41
#